data_AF-A0A954ICH1-F1
#
_entry.id   AF-A0A954ICH1-F1
#
_cell.length_a   1.000
_cell.length_b   1.000
_cell.length_c   1.000
_cell.angle_alpha   90.00
_cell.angle_beta   90.00
_cell.angle_gamma   90.00
#
_symmetry.space_group_name_H-M   'P 1'
#
loop_
_entity.id
_entity.type
_entity.pdbx_description
1 polymer ?
#
loop_
_entity_poly.entity_id
_entity_poly.type
_entity_poly.pdbx_seq_one_letter_code
_entity_poly.pdbx_strand_id
1 'polypeptide(L)'
;MGEIEGIHHGTYRYNRWWWNSRGYTSAGVEAWNCIRSLDYLQSRPEVDGERIGVTGRSGGGAYSWWIAALDERIKAAVPVAGITNLKNYVIDGAVEGHCDCMFMVNTYQWDYAQVAALVAPRPLLISNTDKDSIFPLDGVVDVYNKTMKIYELYGVPQNLGLQITEGPHKDTQELRIHAFHWFNHFLKGDDSLIEMAATKFHTPEELKVFKTLPEDQKNAKIQESFVNQAQPQIPEDSAQWHQMTEKWKDQLQKKSFR
;
A
#
# COMPACT_ATOMS: atom_id res chain seq x y z
N MET A 1 13.03 -2.48 -7.05
CA MET A 1 12.91 -3.30 -5.84
C MET A 1 14.16 -3.07 -5.00
N GLY A 2 14.10 -3.37 -3.69
CA GLY A 2 15.28 -3.29 -2.82
C GLY A 2 16.36 -4.30 -3.23
N GLU A 3 17.58 -4.16 -2.69
CA GLU A 3 18.71 -5.02 -3.06
C GLU A 3 18.50 -6.50 -2.70
N ILE A 4 17.71 -6.78 -1.67
CA ILE A 4 17.27 -8.13 -1.30
C ILE A 4 15.77 -8.24 -1.61
N GLU A 5 15.45 -8.96 -2.67
CA GLU A 5 14.08 -9.06 -3.18
C GLU A 5 13.28 -10.15 -2.46
N GLY A 6 12.15 -9.77 -1.87
CA GLY A 6 11.11 -10.70 -1.47
C GLY A 6 10.29 -11.17 -2.68
N ILE A 7 9.47 -12.21 -2.49
CA ILE A 7 8.54 -12.67 -3.53
C ILE A 7 7.24 -11.89 -3.41
N HIS A 8 6.82 -11.22 -4.49
CA HIS A 8 5.62 -10.39 -4.51
C HIS A 8 4.53 -10.93 -5.46
N HIS A 9 4.75 -12.07 -6.11
CA HIS A 9 3.79 -12.73 -7.01
C HIS A 9 3.60 -14.21 -6.60
N GLY A 10 3.57 -14.48 -5.30
CA GLY A 10 3.31 -15.80 -4.76
C GLY A 10 1.98 -16.39 -5.20
N THR A 11 0.86 -15.69 -5.00
CA THR A 11 -0.46 -16.18 -5.43
C THR A 11 -0.64 -16.03 -6.94
N TYR A 12 -0.21 -14.92 -7.51
CA TYR A 12 -0.34 -14.67 -8.96
C TYR A 12 0.50 -15.62 -9.85
N ARG A 13 1.75 -15.92 -9.48
CA ARG A 13 2.70 -16.67 -10.34
C ARG A 13 3.10 -18.03 -9.80
N TYR A 14 3.14 -18.22 -8.48
CA TYR A 14 3.75 -19.39 -7.86
C TYR A 14 2.77 -20.31 -7.13
N ASN A 15 1.46 -20.14 -7.33
CA ASN A 15 0.40 -20.95 -6.70
C ASN A 15 0.51 -21.03 -5.16
N ARG A 16 1.03 -19.97 -4.51
CA ARG A 16 1.22 -19.94 -3.05
C ARG A 16 -0.05 -19.54 -2.32
N TRP A 17 -1.15 -20.21 -2.60
CA TRP A 17 -2.46 -19.97 -1.97
C TRP A 17 -2.43 -20.10 -0.45
N TRP A 18 -1.47 -20.88 0.08
CA TRP A 18 -1.20 -20.99 1.51
C TRP A 18 -0.81 -19.66 2.17
N TRP A 19 -0.36 -18.66 1.42
CA TRP A 19 -0.10 -17.30 1.93
C TRP A 19 -1.35 -16.72 2.59
N ASN A 20 -2.44 -16.65 1.82
CA ASN A 20 -3.71 -16.14 2.31
C ASN A 20 -4.25 -16.99 3.47
N SER A 21 -4.12 -18.32 3.39
CA SER A 21 -4.55 -19.23 4.46
C SER A 21 -3.76 -19.04 5.77
N ARG A 22 -2.49 -18.62 5.69
CA ARG A 22 -1.68 -18.26 6.87
C ARG A 22 -1.94 -16.84 7.36
N GLY A 23 -2.74 -16.04 6.66
CA GLY A 23 -2.88 -14.60 6.91
C GLY A 23 -1.64 -13.80 6.48
N TYR A 24 -0.75 -14.37 5.67
CA TYR A 24 0.38 -13.67 5.08
C TYR A 24 -0.05 -12.93 3.82
N THR A 25 0.40 -11.68 3.69
CA THR A 25 0.42 -10.92 2.44
C THR A 25 1.75 -10.18 2.35
N SER A 26 2.32 -10.10 1.14
CA SER A 26 3.49 -9.26 0.88
C SER A 26 3.19 -7.77 1.13
N ALA A 27 1.94 -7.32 1.02
CA ALA A 27 1.54 -5.96 1.39
C ALA A 27 1.83 -5.65 2.87
N GLY A 28 1.63 -6.64 3.75
CA GLY A 28 1.91 -6.50 5.18
C GLY A 28 3.41 -6.38 5.50
N VAL A 29 4.25 -7.08 4.72
CA VAL A 29 5.71 -6.95 4.82
C VAL A 29 6.16 -5.56 4.36
N GLU A 30 5.64 -5.09 3.23
CA GLU A 30 5.96 -3.77 2.69
C GLU A 30 5.51 -2.65 3.61
N ALA A 31 4.30 -2.76 4.18
CA ALA A 31 3.83 -1.85 5.23
C ALA A 31 4.77 -1.84 6.43
N TRP A 32 5.21 -3.01 6.91
CA TRP A 32 6.16 -3.11 8.02
C TRP A 32 7.52 -2.50 7.68
N ASN A 33 8.03 -2.73 6.47
CA ASN A 33 9.27 -2.11 6.00
C ASN A 33 9.15 -0.57 6.02
N CYS A 34 8.00 -0.02 5.58
CA CYS A 34 7.74 1.42 5.66
C CYS A 34 7.75 1.91 7.12
N ILE A 35 7.06 1.23 8.04
CA ILE A 35 7.04 1.61 9.47
C ILE A 35 8.46 1.60 10.06
N ARG A 36 9.26 0.57 9.77
CA ARG A 36 10.65 0.50 10.24
C ARG A 36 11.55 1.56 9.59
N SER A 37 11.26 1.93 8.34
CA SER A 37 11.97 3.03 7.66
C SER A 37 11.69 4.36 8.36
N LEU A 38 10.46 4.59 8.85
CA LEU A 38 10.13 5.76 9.66
C LEU A 38 10.89 5.78 10.98
N ASP A 39 11.00 4.63 11.67
CA ASP A 39 11.81 4.54 12.90
C ASP A 39 13.27 4.95 12.65
N TYR A 40 13.85 4.46 11.55
CA TYR A 40 15.20 4.83 11.16
C TYR A 40 15.29 6.33 10.83
N LEU A 41 14.39 6.86 10.00
CA LEU A 41 14.39 8.28 9.63
C LEU A 41 14.32 9.18 10.87
N GLN A 42 13.43 8.89 11.83
CA GLN A 42 13.32 9.68 13.05
C GLN A 42 14.52 9.58 14.00
N SER A 43 15.39 8.57 13.83
CA SER A 43 16.64 8.47 14.58
C SER A 43 17.74 9.41 14.05
N ARG A 44 17.53 10.03 12.88
CA ARG A 44 18.51 10.88 12.20
C ARG A 44 18.40 12.33 12.69
N PRO A 45 19.50 12.99 13.08
CA PRO A 45 19.47 14.39 13.52
C PRO A 45 19.06 15.37 12.41
N GLU A 46 19.22 14.99 11.14
CA GLU A 46 18.82 15.77 9.97
C GLU A 46 17.32 15.70 9.63
N VAL A 47 16.54 14.87 10.32
CA VAL A 47 15.11 14.65 10.04
C VAL A 47 14.25 15.33 11.11
N ASP A 48 13.33 16.18 10.67
CA ASP A 48 12.22 16.65 11.50
C ASP A 48 11.11 15.59 11.54
N GLY A 49 10.99 14.89 12.67
CA GLY A 49 10.02 13.83 12.88
C GLY A 49 8.56 14.29 12.80
N GLU A 50 8.29 15.59 12.92
CA GLU A 50 6.95 16.18 12.80
C GLU A 50 6.61 16.62 11.37
N ARG A 51 7.50 16.42 10.40
CA ARG A 51 7.32 16.87 9.00
C ARG A 51 7.61 15.74 8.01
N ILE A 52 7.01 14.58 8.24
CA ILE A 52 7.22 13.40 7.39
C ILE A 52 6.08 13.27 6.38
N GLY A 53 6.43 13.25 5.10
CA GLY A 53 5.52 12.94 3.99
C GLY A 53 5.83 11.58 3.35
N VAL A 54 4.85 10.99 2.67
CA VAL A 54 5.05 9.76 1.87
C VAL A 54 4.48 9.86 0.47
N THR A 55 5.24 9.40 -0.51
CA THR A 55 4.80 9.27 -1.90
C THR A 55 5.45 8.06 -2.55
N GLY A 56 4.81 7.56 -3.60
CA GLY A 56 5.30 6.46 -4.40
C GLY A 56 4.34 6.19 -5.55
N ARG A 57 4.83 5.46 -6.55
CA ARG A 57 4.08 5.17 -7.78
C ARG A 57 3.80 3.68 -7.95
N SER A 58 2.63 3.31 -8.45
CA SER A 58 2.28 1.89 -8.71
C SER A 58 2.33 1.09 -7.41
N GLY A 59 3.17 0.05 -7.31
CA GLY A 59 3.48 -0.62 -6.04
C GLY A 59 3.84 0.34 -4.90
N GLY A 60 4.69 1.34 -5.17
CA GLY A 60 5.02 2.38 -4.18
C GLY A 60 3.82 3.28 -3.84
N GLY A 61 2.86 3.41 -4.75
CA GLY A 61 1.61 4.13 -4.51
C GLY A 61 0.72 3.35 -3.55
N ALA A 62 0.57 2.04 -3.74
CA ALA A 62 -0.10 1.18 -2.77
C ALA A 62 0.57 1.21 -1.40
N TYR A 63 1.91 1.16 -1.34
CA TYR A 63 2.62 1.23 -0.06
C TYR A 63 2.44 2.58 0.62
N SER A 64 2.37 3.67 -0.15
CA SER A 64 2.06 5.01 0.36
C SER A 64 0.67 5.04 1.00
N TRP A 65 -0.32 4.38 0.39
CA TRP A 65 -1.64 4.19 1.00
C TRP A 65 -1.57 3.39 2.31
N TRP A 66 -0.87 2.25 2.31
CA TRP A 66 -0.76 1.40 3.48
C TRP A 66 -0.11 2.11 4.65
N ILE A 67 1.05 2.73 4.45
CA ILE A 67 1.74 3.40 5.56
C ILE A 67 1.00 4.65 6.02
N ALA A 68 0.39 5.42 5.10
CA ALA A 68 -0.44 6.55 5.50
C ALA A 68 -1.62 6.10 6.37
N ALA A 69 -2.30 5.00 6.02
CA ALA A 69 -3.41 4.47 6.81
C ALA A 69 -2.96 3.86 8.16
N LEU A 70 -1.77 3.23 8.22
CA LEU A 70 -1.32 2.46 9.37
C LEU A 70 -0.50 3.25 10.40
N ASP A 71 0.13 4.37 10.02
CA ASP A 71 1.06 5.11 10.87
C ASP A 71 0.82 6.63 10.83
N GLU A 72 0.47 7.20 11.98
CA GLU A 72 0.14 8.62 12.15
C GLU A 72 1.36 9.56 12.15
N ARG A 73 2.58 9.01 12.08
CA ARG A 73 3.79 9.83 11.86
C ARG A 73 3.83 10.43 10.47
N ILE A 74 3.18 9.80 9.48
CA ILE A 74 2.94 10.41 8.18
C ILE A 74 1.99 11.59 8.37
N LYS A 75 2.46 12.80 8.06
CA LYS A 75 1.69 14.04 8.18
C LYS A 75 1.07 14.49 6.86
N ALA A 76 1.58 14.03 5.72
CA ALA A 76 0.97 14.24 4.41
C ALA A 76 1.28 13.06 3.48
N ALA A 77 0.37 12.71 2.57
CA ALA A 77 0.55 11.60 1.64
C ALA A 77 0.18 11.98 0.19
N VAL A 78 0.97 11.48 -0.77
CA VAL A 78 0.71 11.62 -2.22
C VAL A 78 0.91 10.26 -2.91
N PRO A 79 -0.02 9.31 -2.75
CA PRO A 79 0.02 8.06 -3.50
C PRO A 79 -0.30 8.30 -4.98
N VAL A 80 0.58 7.81 -5.87
CA VAL A 80 0.46 7.97 -7.32
C VAL A 80 0.12 6.64 -7.98
N ALA A 81 -0.98 6.55 -8.72
CA ALA A 81 -1.41 5.31 -9.41
C ALA A 81 -1.29 4.09 -8.50
N GLY A 82 -1.93 4.13 -7.33
CA GLY A 82 -1.68 3.18 -6.23
C GLY A 82 -2.86 2.27 -5.89
N ILE A 83 -4.10 2.73 -6.08
CA ILE A 83 -5.33 1.95 -5.82
C ILE A 83 -6.41 2.35 -6.82
N THR A 84 -7.37 1.45 -7.04
CA THR A 84 -8.67 1.74 -7.64
C THR A 84 -9.78 1.09 -6.80
N ASN A 85 -11.06 1.24 -7.18
CA ASN A 85 -12.17 0.65 -6.43
C ASN A 85 -12.27 -0.89 -6.62
N LEU A 86 -13.04 -1.55 -5.75
CA LEU A 86 -13.24 -3.00 -5.83
C LEU A 86 -13.91 -3.45 -7.14
N LYS A 87 -14.77 -2.62 -7.75
CA LYS A 87 -15.39 -2.94 -9.05
C LYS A 87 -14.31 -3.12 -10.11
N ASN A 88 -13.40 -2.16 -10.26
CA ASN A 88 -12.32 -2.27 -11.25
C ASN A 88 -11.46 -3.50 -10.98
N TYR A 89 -11.08 -3.74 -9.72
CA TYR A 89 -10.27 -4.91 -9.39
C TYR A 89 -10.96 -6.25 -9.69
N VAL A 90 -12.18 -6.44 -9.20
CA VAL A 90 -12.84 -7.75 -9.20
C VAL A 90 -13.69 -7.98 -10.45
N ILE A 91 -14.47 -6.98 -10.87
CA ILE A 91 -15.43 -7.12 -11.97
C ILE A 91 -14.78 -6.82 -13.31
N ASP A 92 -14.03 -5.72 -13.39
CA ASP A 92 -13.39 -5.31 -14.63
C ASP A 92 -12.02 -6.01 -14.84
N GLY A 93 -11.59 -6.83 -13.88
CA GLY A 93 -10.40 -7.67 -13.98
C GLY A 93 -9.07 -6.95 -13.75
N ALA A 94 -9.10 -5.69 -13.27
CA ALA A 94 -7.88 -4.92 -13.03
C ALA A 94 -7.00 -5.51 -11.93
N VAL A 95 -7.45 -6.53 -11.18
CA VAL A 95 -6.63 -7.30 -10.23
C VAL A 95 -5.54 -8.11 -10.95
N GLU A 96 -5.79 -8.51 -12.20
CA GLU A 96 -4.86 -9.32 -12.98
C GLU A 96 -3.59 -8.52 -13.34
N GLY A 97 -2.42 -9.15 -13.18
CA GLY A 97 -1.14 -8.54 -13.51
C GLY A 97 -0.50 -7.69 -12.41
N HIS A 98 -1.20 -7.43 -11.30
CA HIS A 98 -0.60 -6.81 -10.12
C HIS A 98 0.28 -7.76 -9.33
N CYS A 99 1.20 -7.19 -8.56
CA CYS A 99 1.81 -7.93 -7.46
C CYS A 99 0.78 -8.20 -6.36
N ASP A 100 0.94 -9.30 -5.63
CA ASP A 100 0.17 -9.58 -4.42
C ASP A 100 0.36 -8.49 -3.35
N CYS A 101 1.44 -7.71 -3.46
CA CYS A 101 1.78 -6.62 -2.57
C CYS A 101 0.86 -5.39 -2.66
N MET A 102 -0.03 -5.38 -3.67
CA MET A 102 -1.10 -4.39 -3.82
C MET A 102 -2.32 -4.69 -2.94
N PHE A 103 -2.39 -5.88 -2.33
CA PHE A 103 -3.64 -6.38 -1.74
C PHE A 103 -3.44 -6.81 -0.28
N MET A 104 -4.33 -6.33 0.57
CA MET A 104 -4.52 -6.88 1.91
C MET A 104 -5.37 -8.14 1.86
N VAL A 105 -5.31 -8.97 2.91
CA VAL A 105 -6.27 -10.06 3.09
C VAL A 105 -7.62 -9.45 3.47
N ASN A 106 -8.47 -9.22 2.47
CA ASN A 106 -9.70 -8.44 2.60
C ASN A 106 -10.92 -9.28 3.02
N THR A 107 -10.86 -9.91 4.20
CA THR A 107 -11.94 -10.77 4.73
C THR A 107 -13.28 -10.02 4.87
N TYR A 108 -13.23 -8.71 5.12
CA TYR A 108 -14.43 -7.88 5.33
C TYR A 108 -14.92 -7.16 4.07
N GLN A 109 -14.34 -7.46 2.90
CA GLN A 109 -14.74 -6.87 1.62
C GLN A 109 -14.73 -5.34 1.64
N TRP A 110 -13.75 -4.75 2.33
CA TRP A 110 -13.57 -3.30 2.41
C TRP A 110 -13.29 -2.74 1.02
N ASP A 111 -14.01 -1.68 0.66
CA ASP A 111 -13.69 -0.89 -0.53
C ASP A 111 -12.44 -0.03 -0.24
N TYR A 112 -11.65 0.25 -1.27
CA TYR A 112 -10.40 0.98 -1.16
C TYR A 112 -10.59 2.44 -0.71
N ALA A 113 -11.79 3.01 -0.90
CA ALA A 113 -12.16 4.28 -0.28
C ALA A 113 -12.12 4.26 1.26
N GLN A 114 -12.35 3.09 1.89
CA GLN A 114 -12.24 2.96 3.35
C GLN A 114 -10.78 3.03 3.80
N VAL A 115 -9.85 2.45 3.02
CA VAL A 115 -8.41 2.59 3.26
C VAL A 115 -8.02 4.07 3.17
N ALA A 116 -8.47 4.77 2.13
CA ALA A 116 -8.19 6.18 1.95
C ALA A 116 -8.77 7.05 3.08
N ALA A 117 -9.96 6.70 3.58
CA ALA A 117 -10.61 7.38 4.68
C ALA A 117 -9.84 7.28 6.01
N LEU A 118 -9.02 6.24 6.22
CA LEU A 118 -8.16 6.11 7.42
C LEU A 118 -7.06 7.18 7.48
N VAL A 119 -6.79 7.88 6.38
CA VAL A 119 -5.83 8.98 6.36
C VAL A 119 -6.45 10.26 6.94
N ALA A 120 -7.77 10.42 6.86
CA ALA A 120 -8.47 11.60 7.36
C ALA A 120 -8.19 11.82 8.87
N PRO A 121 -8.00 13.07 9.33
CA PRO A 121 -8.10 14.34 8.59
C PRO A 121 -6.79 14.80 7.92
N ARG A 122 -5.75 13.96 7.86
CA ARG A 122 -4.42 14.36 7.39
C ARG A 122 -4.43 14.64 5.87
N PRO A 123 -3.60 15.58 5.40
CA PRO A 123 -3.46 15.89 3.98
C PRO A 123 -3.16 14.67 3.09
N LEU A 124 -4.00 14.47 2.06
CA LEU A 124 -3.92 13.38 1.11
C LEU A 124 -4.19 13.89 -0.31
N LEU A 125 -3.24 13.69 -1.22
CA LEU A 125 -3.40 13.96 -2.65
C LEU A 125 -3.42 12.65 -3.44
N ILE A 126 -4.56 12.31 -4.01
CA ILE A 126 -4.69 11.16 -4.91
C ILE A 126 -4.22 11.59 -6.30
N SER A 127 -3.14 10.99 -6.79
CA SER A 127 -2.57 11.33 -8.10
C SER A 127 -2.67 10.16 -9.08
N ASN A 128 -3.08 10.42 -10.33
CA ASN A 128 -3.15 9.40 -11.38
C ASN A 128 -3.00 9.99 -12.79
N THR A 129 -2.92 9.12 -13.79
CA THR A 129 -3.04 9.52 -15.21
C THR A 129 -4.40 9.07 -15.79
N ASP A 130 -4.89 9.77 -16.80
CA ASP A 130 -6.24 9.56 -17.35
C ASP A 130 -6.40 8.28 -18.20
N LYS A 131 -5.31 7.74 -18.74
CA LYS A 131 -5.29 6.54 -19.60
C LYS A 131 -4.55 5.37 -18.94
N ASP A 132 -4.47 5.37 -17.61
CA ASP A 132 -3.91 4.24 -16.86
C ASP A 132 -4.87 3.04 -16.89
N SER A 133 -4.51 1.99 -17.62
CA SER A 133 -5.33 0.77 -17.68
C SER A 133 -5.18 -0.14 -16.45
N ILE A 134 -4.17 0.11 -15.60
CA ILE A 134 -3.90 -0.66 -14.39
C ILE A 134 -4.67 -0.07 -13.20
N PHE A 135 -4.83 1.26 -13.19
CA PHE A 135 -5.65 2.00 -12.21
C PHE A 135 -6.66 2.88 -12.96
N PRO A 136 -7.77 2.30 -13.44
CA PRO A 136 -8.72 3.00 -14.28
C PRO A 136 -9.30 4.25 -13.61
N LEU A 137 -9.42 5.32 -14.40
CA LEU A 137 -9.79 6.65 -13.92
C LEU A 137 -11.15 6.66 -13.21
N ASP A 138 -12.13 5.88 -13.67
CA ASP A 138 -13.45 5.82 -13.07
C ASP A 138 -13.41 5.35 -11.62
N GLY A 139 -12.64 4.30 -11.32
CA GLY A 139 -12.50 3.81 -9.95
C GLY A 139 -11.64 4.73 -9.07
N VAL A 140 -10.64 5.40 -9.63
CA VAL A 140 -9.87 6.44 -8.89
C VAL A 140 -10.76 7.61 -8.49
N VAL A 141 -11.60 8.11 -9.41
CA VAL A 141 -12.55 9.19 -9.15
C VAL A 141 -13.62 8.75 -8.14
N ASP A 142 -14.12 7.51 -8.22
CA ASP A 142 -15.05 6.95 -7.24
C ASP A 142 -14.42 6.87 -5.82
N VAL A 143 -13.17 6.41 -5.71
CA VAL A 143 -12.42 6.40 -4.44
C VAL A 143 -12.31 7.82 -3.88
N TYR A 144 -11.92 8.81 -4.69
CA TYR A 144 -11.85 10.21 -4.26
C TYR A 144 -13.21 10.72 -3.75
N ASN A 145 -14.27 10.55 -4.53
CA ASN A 145 -15.61 11.05 -4.19
C ASN A 145 -16.17 10.43 -2.90
N LYS A 146 -15.94 9.13 -2.68
CA LYS A 146 -16.33 8.44 -1.44
C LYS A 146 -15.50 8.93 -0.25
N THR A 147 -14.20 9.14 -0.45
CA THR A 147 -13.28 9.62 0.60
C THR A 147 -13.57 11.07 0.99
N MET A 148 -13.93 11.94 0.03
CA MET A 148 -14.24 13.35 0.26
C MET A 148 -15.36 13.53 1.28
N LYS A 149 -16.39 12.68 1.24
CA LYS A 149 -17.49 12.71 2.22
C LYS A 149 -16.99 12.56 3.66
N ILE A 150 -15.92 11.79 3.87
CA ILE A 150 -15.32 11.63 5.20
C ILE A 150 -14.56 12.90 5.59
N TYR A 151 -13.78 13.50 4.68
CA TYR A 151 -13.08 14.75 4.94
C TYR A 151 -14.04 15.93 5.22
N GLU A 152 -15.19 15.97 4.55
CA GLU A 152 -16.27 16.92 4.82
C GLU A 152 -16.83 16.74 6.25
N LEU A 153 -17.00 15.50 6.72
CA LEU A 153 -17.43 15.23 8.10
C LEU A 153 -16.41 15.68 9.15
N TYR A 154 -15.11 15.65 8.82
CA TYR A 154 -14.05 16.22 9.65
C TYR A 154 -13.92 17.74 9.52
N GLY A 155 -14.68 18.39 8.63
CA GLY A 155 -14.60 19.83 8.39
C GLY A 155 -13.33 20.29 7.67
N VAL A 156 -12.64 19.38 6.96
CA VAL A 156 -11.37 19.66 6.26
C VAL A 156 -11.36 19.17 4.80
N PRO A 157 -12.37 19.49 3.97
CA PRO A 157 -12.41 19.03 2.58
C PRO A 157 -11.16 19.46 1.76
N GLN A 158 -10.54 20.58 2.11
CA GLN A 158 -9.30 21.06 1.49
C GLN A 158 -8.09 20.16 1.71
N ASN A 159 -8.13 19.26 2.69
CA ASN A 159 -7.05 18.31 2.96
C ASN A 159 -7.10 17.08 2.05
N LEU A 160 -8.13 16.93 1.19
CA LEU A 160 -8.18 15.88 0.18
C LEU A 160 -8.12 16.50 -1.23
N GLY A 161 -7.11 16.12 -2.00
CA GLY A 161 -6.95 16.53 -3.39
C GLY A 161 -7.06 15.36 -4.38
N LEU A 162 -7.43 15.68 -5.61
CA LEU A 162 -7.33 14.80 -6.77
C LEU A 162 -6.52 15.48 -7.87
N GLN A 163 -5.46 14.82 -8.33
CA GLN A 163 -4.64 15.28 -9.43
C GLN A 163 -4.62 14.25 -10.55
N ILE A 164 -5.14 14.64 -11.72
CA ILE A 164 -5.11 13.81 -12.92
C ILE A 164 -4.27 14.51 -13.98
N THR A 165 -3.35 13.77 -14.61
CA THR A 165 -2.61 14.25 -15.79
C THR A 165 -2.89 13.37 -17.00
N GLU A 166 -2.61 13.86 -18.20
CA GLU A 166 -2.76 13.05 -19.40
C GLU A 166 -1.66 11.98 -19.48
N GLY A 167 -2.04 10.74 -19.75
CA GLY A 167 -1.09 9.70 -20.15
C GLY A 167 -1.44 8.28 -19.70
N PRO A 168 -0.66 7.30 -20.19
CA PRO A 168 -0.77 5.91 -19.74
C PRO A 168 -0.14 5.78 -18.34
N HIS A 169 0.02 4.55 -17.84
CA HIS A 169 0.78 4.26 -16.62
C HIS A 169 2.26 4.71 -16.71
N LYS A 170 2.50 6.02 -16.58
CA LYS A 170 3.80 6.68 -16.69
C LYS A 170 4.07 7.63 -15.53
N ASP A 171 5.35 7.79 -15.22
CA ASP A 171 5.83 8.79 -14.26
C ASP A 171 6.16 10.09 -15.00
N THR A 172 5.39 11.15 -14.72
CA THR A 172 5.46 12.43 -15.45
C THR A 172 5.95 13.55 -14.55
N GLN A 173 6.43 14.65 -15.13
CA GLN A 173 6.86 15.81 -14.34
C GLN A 173 5.68 16.47 -13.65
N GLU A 174 4.52 16.51 -14.31
CA GLU A 174 3.29 17.09 -13.81
C GLU A 174 2.86 16.42 -12.50
N LEU A 175 2.91 15.08 -12.42
CA LEU A 175 2.63 14.33 -11.20
C LEU A 175 3.60 14.73 -10.07
N ARG A 176 4.90 14.80 -10.37
CA ARG A 176 5.94 15.11 -9.38
C ARG A 176 5.86 16.54 -8.85
N ILE A 177 5.61 17.52 -9.72
CA ILE A 177 5.51 18.93 -9.36
C ILE A 177 4.38 19.18 -8.36
N HIS A 178 3.22 18.55 -8.56
CA HIS A 178 2.09 18.69 -7.63
C HIS A 178 2.36 17.97 -6.31
N ALA A 179 3.04 16.82 -6.33
CA ALA A 179 3.48 16.16 -5.11
C ALA A 179 4.41 17.06 -4.29
N PHE A 180 5.38 17.73 -4.94
CA PHE A 180 6.28 18.67 -4.27
C PHE A 180 5.54 19.87 -3.68
N HIS A 181 4.61 20.45 -4.44
CA HIS A 181 3.78 21.55 -3.95
C HIS A 181 2.93 21.12 -2.75
N TRP A 182 2.31 19.93 -2.79
CA TRP A 182 1.52 19.39 -1.69
C TRP A 182 2.33 19.26 -0.40
N PHE A 183 3.55 18.69 -0.51
CA PHE A 183 4.44 18.59 0.65
C PHE A 183 4.95 19.95 1.14
N ASN A 184 5.31 20.87 0.24
CA ASN A 184 5.73 22.21 0.63
C ASN A 184 4.61 22.95 1.38
N HIS A 185 3.38 22.89 0.88
CA HIS A 185 2.23 23.49 1.54
C HIS A 185 2.02 22.91 2.95
N PHE A 186 1.83 21.59 3.06
CA PHE A 186 1.40 20.98 4.33
C PHE A 186 2.52 20.71 5.34
N LEU A 187 3.76 20.53 4.89
CA LEU A 187 4.89 20.23 5.78
C LEU A 187 5.77 21.45 6.04
N LYS A 188 5.77 22.45 5.15
CA LYS A 188 6.63 23.65 5.27
C LYS A 188 5.84 24.97 5.36
N GLY A 189 4.55 25.00 5.03
CA GLY A 189 3.79 26.25 4.92
C GLY A 189 4.28 27.12 3.76
N ASP A 190 4.72 26.49 2.66
CA ASP A 190 5.38 27.15 1.53
C ASP A 190 4.59 26.87 0.24
N ASP A 191 3.97 27.92 -0.30
CA ASP A 191 3.16 27.89 -1.54
C ASP A 191 3.91 28.48 -2.75
N SER A 192 5.25 28.60 -2.67
CA SER A 192 6.04 29.08 -3.79
C SER A 192 5.99 28.14 -4.99
N LEU A 193 6.16 28.71 -6.19
CA LEU A 193 6.20 27.92 -7.42
C LEU A 193 7.39 26.97 -7.43
N ILE A 194 7.16 25.75 -7.89
CA ILE A 194 8.22 24.77 -8.12
C ILE A 194 8.94 25.12 -9.41
N GLU A 195 10.12 25.74 -9.29
CA GLU A 195 10.92 26.17 -10.45
C GLU A 195 11.85 25.07 -10.99
N MET A 196 12.18 24.07 -10.15
CA MET A 196 13.10 23.00 -10.51
C MET A 196 12.35 21.73 -10.92
N ALA A 197 12.57 21.29 -12.16
CA ALA A 197 12.06 19.99 -12.62
C ALA A 197 12.68 18.85 -11.80
N ALA A 198 11.91 17.78 -11.58
CA ALA A 198 12.43 16.59 -10.90
C ALA A 198 13.43 15.86 -11.81
N THR A 199 14.71 15.93 -11.46
CA THR A 199 15.79 15.24 -12.16
C THR A 199 16.35 14.11 -11.29
N LYS A 200 16.91 13.09 -11.94
CA LYS A 200 17.62 12.02 -11.22
C LYS A 200 19.02 12.51 -10.91
N PHE A 201 19.36 12.58 -9.62
CA PHE A 201 20.69 13.00 -9.17
C PHE A 201 21.67 11.83 -9.04
N HIS A 202 21.17 10.64 -8.70
CA HIS A 202 21.98 9.45 -8.46
C HIS A 202 21.68 8.33 -9.44
N THR A 203 22.70 7.57 -9.79
CA THR A 203 22.56 6.30 -10.51
C THR A 203 22.12 5.18 -9.57
N PRO A 204 21.46 4.11 -10.05
CA PRO A 204 21.15 2.95 -9.23
C PRO A 204 22.37 2.35 -8.53
N GLU A 205 23.54 2.37 -9.16
CA GLU A 205 24.80 1.85 -8.62
C GLU A 205 25.30 2.67 -7.44
N GLU A 206 25.15 4.00 -7.47
CA GLU A 206 25.52 4.90 -6.37
C GLU A 206 24.64 4.71 -5.12
N LEU A 207 23.42 4.17 -5.31
CA LEU A 207 22.46 3.96 -4.23
C LEU A 207 22.56 2.56 -3.59
N LYS A 208 23.44 1.68 -4.09
CA LYS A 208 23.63 0.34 -3.51
C LYS A 208 24.34 0.40 -2.17
N VAL A 209 23.80 -0.32 -1.20
CA VAL A 209 24.44 -0.57 0.10
C VAL A 209 25.33 -1.79 0.02
N PHE A 210 24.90 -2.84 -0.69
CA PHE A 210 25.60 -4.13 -0.75
C PHE A 210 26.43 -4.27 -2.03
N LYS A 211 27.74 -4.48 -1.86
CA LYS A 211 28.60 -4.96 -2.96
C LYS A 211 28.33 -6.43 -3.28
N THR A 212 28.04 -7.22 -2.25
CA THR A 212 27.68 -8.63 -2.31
C THR A 212 26.54 -8.86 -1.34
N LEU A 213 25.50 -9.57 -1.78
CA LEU A 213 24.36 -9.85 -0.92
C LEU A 213 24.77 -10.80 0.22
N PRO A 214 24.27 -10.60 1.45
CA PRO A 214 24.53 -11.51 2.57
C PRO A 214 24.05 -12.93 2.28
N GLU A 215 24.87 -13.95 2.57
CA GLU A 215 24.50 -15.37 2.37
C GLU A 215 23.33 -15.79 3.28
N ASP A 216 23.20 -15.17 4.44
CA ASP A 216 22.17 -15.43 5.44
C ASP A 216 20.93 -14.52 5.30
N GLN A 217 20.73 -13.90 4.12
CA GLN A 217 19.62 -13.01 3.85
C GLN A 217 18.24 -13.64 4.16
N LYS A 218 17.60 -13.16 5.22
CA LYS A 218 16.27 -13.65 5.63
C LYS A 218 15.14 -13.04 4.83
N ASN A 219 15.32 -11.80 4.32
CA ASN A 219 14.27 -11.04 3.66
C ASN A 219 13.75 -11.72 2.39
N ALA A 220 14.60 -12.45 1.66
CA ALA A 220 14.20 -13.22 0.48
C ALA A 220 13.23 -14.38 0.79
N LYS A 221 13.16 -14.82 2.06
CA LYS A 221 12.29 -15.89 2.56
C LYS A 221 11.30 -15.41 3.61
N ILE A 222 11.06 -14.10 3.70
CA ILE A 222 10.26 -13.49 4.76
C ILE A 222 8.84 -14.08 4.87
N GLN A 223 8.27 -14.59 3.77
CA GLN A 223 6.98 -15.30 3.76
C GLN A 223 6.92 -16.53 4.68
N GLU A 224 8.07 -17.09 5.06
CA GLU A 224 8.13 -18.29 5.90
C GLU A 224 7.96 -17.94 7.38
N SER A 225 8.43 -16.75 7.79
CA SER A 225 8.60 -16.36 9.19
C SER A 225 7.84 -15.10 9.62
N PHE A 226 7.37 -14.25 8.69
CA PHE A 226 6.72 -12.98 9.04
C PHE A 226 5.42 -13.17 9.83
N VAL A 227 4.61 -14.16 9.44
CA VAL A 227 3.41 -14.54 10.18
C VAL A 227 3.69 -15.82 10.95
N ASN A 228 3.49 -15.77 12.27
CA ASN A 228 3.65 -16.93 13.14
C ASN A 228 2.87 -18.12 12.63
N GLN A 229 3.52 -19.29 12.57
CA GLN A 229 2.85 -20.52 12.16
C GLN A 229 1.87 -20.95 13.26
N ALA A 230 0.63 -21.24 12.86
CA ALA A 230 -0.36 -21.80 13.77
C ALA A 230 0.10 -23.17 14.28
N GLN A 231 -0.17 -23.45 15.54
CA GLN A 231 0.02 -24.76 16.17
C GLN A 231 -1.35 -25.40 16.38
N PRO A 232 -1.95 -26.01 15.33
CA PRO A 232 -3.27 -26.59 15.46
C PRO A 232 -3.24 -27.83 16.37
N GLN A 233 -4.30 -28.02 17.14
CA GLN A 233 -4.51 -29.28 17.86
C GLN A 233 -4.75 -30.39 16.84
N ILE A 234 -4.01 -31.50 16.96
CA ILE A 234 -4.20 -32.70 16.14
C ILE A 234 -5.29 -33.53 16.81
N PRO A 235 -6.30 -34.03 16.08
CA PRO A 235 -7.29 -34.92 16.65
C PRO A 235 -6.65 -36.25 17.09
N GLU A 236 -7.01 -36.73 18.27
CA GLU A 236 -6.57 -38.00 18.84
C GLU A 236 -7.25 -39.19 18.15
N ASP A 237 -8.47 -39.00 17.66
CA ASP A 237 -9.26 -40.03 16.98
C ASP A 237 -10.20 -39.46 15.90
N SER A 238 -10.90 -40.37 15.20
CA SER A 238 -11.85 -40.01 14.14
C SER A 238 -13.05 -39.21 14.65
N ALA A 239 -13.52 -39.44 15.88
CA ALA A 239 -14.66 -38.72 16.43
C ALA A 239 -14.30 -37.25 16.67
N GLN A 240 -13.11 -36.98 17.22
CA GLN A 240 -12.60 -35.64 17.40
C GLN A 240 -12.34 -34.95 16.05
N TRP A 241 -11.80 -35.65 15.06
CA TRP A 241 -11.65 -35.12 13.70
C TRP A 241 -12.98 -34.66 13.11
N HIS A 242 -14.03 -35.48 13.24
CA HIS A 242 -15.37 -35.12 12.75
C HIS A 242 -15.92 -33.89 13.48
N GLN A 243 -15.79 -33.83 14.80
CA GLN A 243 -16.24 -32.66 15.58
C GLN A 243 -15.50 -31.37 15.17
N MET A 244 -14.18 -31.45 15.00
CA MET A 244 -13.36 -30.31 14.57
C MET A 244 -13.74 -29.85 13.16
N THR A 245 -13.93 -30.80 12.24
CA THR A 245 -14.34 -30.53 10.86
C THR A 245 -15.68 -29.83 10.79
N GLU A 246 -16.69 -30.31 11.51
CA GLU A 246 -18.01 -29.67 11.54
C GLU A 246 -17.95 -28.26 12.14
N LYS A 247 -17.15 -28.08 13.20
CA LYS A 247 -16.91 -26.74 13.78
C LYS A 247 -16.25 -25.79 12.77
N TRP A 248 -15.25 -26.24 12.01
CA TRP A 248 -14.60 -25.41 11.01
C TRP A 248 -15.53 -25.06 9.85
N LYS A 249 -16.33 -26.01 9.36
CA LYS A 249 -17.35 -25.75 8.33
C LYS A 249 -18.36 -24.72 8.79
N ASP A 250 -18.90 -24.87 10.00
CA ASP A 250 -19.84 -23.90 10.58
C ASP A 250 -19.22 -22.51 10.68
N GLN A 251 -17.95 -22.42 11.12
CA GLN A 251 -17.22 -21.14 11.18
C GLN A 251 -17.01 -20.52 9.80
N LEU A 252 -16.60 -21.31 8.80
CA LEU A 252 -16.40 -20.84 7.42
C LEU A 252 -17.72 -20.33 6.83
N GLN A 253 -18.81 -21.09 6.99
CA GLN A 253 -20.13 -20.67 6.51
C GLN A 253 -20.58 -19.37 7.18
N LYS A 254 -20.37 -19.25 8.51
CA LYS A 254 -20.72 -18.05 9.26
C LYS A 254 -19.82 -16.85 9.02
N LYS A 255 -18.57 -17.00 8.58
CA LYS A 255 -17.62 -15.87 8.48
C LYS A 255 -17.26 -15.49 7.06
N SER A 256 -17.25 -16.43 6.13
CA SER A 256 -16.73 -16.25 4.77
C SER A 256 -17.81 -16.18 3.69
N PHE A 257 -18.97 -16.80 3.91
CA PHE A 257 -20.05 -16.89 2.91
C PHE A 257 -21.33 -16.16 3.36
N ARG A 258 -21.20 -15.08 4.14
CA ARG A 258 -22.33 -14.24 4.55
C ARG A 258 -22.91 -13.46 3.39
#